data_AF-K2FU53-F1
#
_entry.id   AF-K2FU53-F1
#
_cell.length_a   1.000
_cell.length_b   1.000
_cell.length_c   1.000
_cell.angle_alpha   90.00
_cell.angle_beta   90.00
_cell.angle_gamma   90.00
#
_symmetry.space_group_name_H-M   'P 1'
#
loop_
_entity.id
_entity.type
_entity.pdbx_description
1 polymer ?
#
loop_
_entity_poly.entity_id
_entity_poly.type
_entity_poly.pdbx_seq_one_letter_code
_entity_poly.pdbx_strand_id
1 'polypeptide(L)'
;MSSIKEKPLFGVGPGNFYFAASKRQVNWDQNTTTAHNIILDIFAENGILAGIAFLLFLGFFLKDIKKNLNFYLFLALTMVFFFDFSYRYNIFLVIWIIILGLVGQDNRIFVIKQSLFVGFVFVLVQLFIISRIISPGNYFSSSLNFRTNNKLGKYYEEIGDREKSLYYYEQEFFGKPMTGILRLQKIFDLSVSLYGEDQGRTVFGKFIKEVKNKLSPPKNSDLMKIIIQFCLDREIKC
;
A
#
# COMPACT_ATOMS: atom_id res chain seq x y z
N MET A 1 5.57 -2.47 10.01
CA MET A 1 5.19 -2.26 11.43
C MET A 1 4.77 -0.83 11.78
N SER A 2 5.17 0.18 11.00
CA SER A 2 4.73 1.57 11.11
C SER A 2 3.21 1.78 11.05
N SER A 3 2.56 1.13 10.09
CA SER A 3 1.11 1.21 9.86
C SER A 3 0.30 0.91 11.11
N ILE A 4 0.73 -0.12 11.85
CA ILE A 4 0.11 -0.54 13.11
C ILE A 4 0.18 0.58 14.15
N LYS A 5 1.23 1.41 14.15
CA LYS A 5 1.33 2.57 15.06
C LYS A 5 0.42 3.73 14.64
N GLU A 6 0.25 3.95 13.33
CA GLU A 6 -0.57 5.05 12.80
C GLU A 6 -2.07 4.79 12.89
N LYS A 7 -2.49 3.55 12.59
CA LYS A 7 -3.90 3.12 12.59
C LYS A 7 -4.04 1.77 13.29
N PRO A 8 -3.85 1.69 14.62
CA PRO A 8 -3.74 0.42 15.33
C PRO A 8 -5.00 -0.42 15.25
N LEU A 9 -6.19 0.18 15.37
CA LEU A 9 -7.45 -0.57 15.48
C LEU A 9 -7.92 -1.14 14.16
N PHE A 10 -7.86 -0.35 13.08
CA PHE A 10 -8.49 -0.68 11.79
C PHE A 10 -7.50 -0.79 10.61
N GLY A 11 -6.21 -0.54 10.85
CA GLY A 11 -5.20 -0.57 9.80
C GLY A 11 -5.43 0.45 8.68
N VAL A 12 -4.84 0.19 7.51
CA VAL A 12 -4.95 1.04 6.30
C VAL A 12 -6.05 0.60 5.32
N GLY A 13 -6.76 -0.49 5.63
CA GLY A 13 -7.74 -1.16 4.80
C GLY A 13 -7.16 -2.38 4.05
N PRO A 14 -8.01 -3.38 3.74
CA PRO A 14 -7.60 -4.60 3.04
C PRO A 14 -7.11 -4.30 1.63
N GLY A 15 -6.00 -4.92 1.24
CA GLY A 15 -5.32 -4.68 -0.03
C GLY A 15 -4.48 -3.40 -0.08
N ASN A 16 -4.43 -2.62 1.01
CA ASN A 16 -3.77 -1.31 1.03
C ASN A 16 -2.39 -1.36 1.69
N PHE A 17 -1.82 -2.54 1.90
CA PHE A 17 -0.46 -2.69 2.44
C PHE A 17 0.57 -1.87 1.65
N TYR A 18 0.42 -1.80 0.32
CA TYR A 18 1.25 -0.97 -0.54
C TYR A 18 1.36 0.49 -0.06
N PHE A 19 0.27 1.11 0.41
CA PHE A 19 0.30 2.50 0.90
C PHE A 19 1.04 2.62 2.23
N ALA A 20 0.90 1.62 3.09
CA ALA A 20 1.64 1.55 4.34
C ALA A 20 3.15 1.36 4.11
N ALA A 21 3.51 0.54 3.12
CA ALA A 21 4.89 0.26 2.73
C ALA A 21 5.53 1.47 2.02
N SER A 22 4.84 2.03 1.03
CA SER A 22 5.38 3.11 0.18
C SER A 22 5.73 4.37 0.97
N LYS A 23 4.95 4.73 1.99
CA LYS A 23 5.26 5.86 2.88
C LYS A 23 6.65 5.79 3.53
N ARG A 24 7.29 4.62 3.61
CA ARG A 24 8.54 4.41 4.34
C ARG A 24 9.60 3.60 3.59
N GLN A 25 9.38 3.30 2.32
CA GLN A 25 10.43 2.68 1.49
C GLN A 25 11.37 3.77 0.95
N VAL A 26 12.67 3.56 1.15
CA VAL A 26 13.76 4.39 0.61
C VAL A 26 13.91 4.19 -0.91
N ASN A 27 13.63 2.97 -1.39
CA ASN A 27 13.76 2.57 -2.80
C ASN A 27 12.38 2.16 -3.36
N TRP A 28 11.70 3.11 -4.02
CA TRP A 28 10.34 2.91 -4.56
C TRP A 28 10.28 1.98 -5.77
N ASP A 29 11.42 1.73 -6.39
CA ASP A 29 11.63 0.77 -7.48
C ASP A 29 11.51 -0.68 -6.98
N GLN A 30 11.61 -0.91 -5.66
CA GLN A 30 11.33 -2.19 -5.01
C GLN A 30 10.07 -2.13 -4.15
N ASN A 31 8.98 -1.66 -4.75
CA ASN A 31 7.67 -1.69 -4.13
C ASN A 31 7.31 -3.13 -3.73
N THR A 32 7.24 -3.39 -2.43
CA THR A 32 6.63 -4.62 -1.94
C THR A 32 5.15 -4.37 -1.67
N THR A 33 4.31 -5.27 -2.19
CA THR A 33 2.86 -5.23 -1.98
C THR A 33 2.44 -6.02 -0.74
N THR A 34 3.40 -6.59 0.00
CA THR A 34 3.14 -7.54 1.09
C THR A 34 4.28 -7.58 2.13
N ALA A 35 3.95 -7.93 3.37
CA ALA A 35 4.91 -8.22 4.43
C ALA A 35 5.57 -9.61 4.31
N HIS A 36 5.24 -10.41 3.28
CA HIS A 36 5.64 -11.82 3.16
C HIS A 36 5.22 -12.68 4.36
N ASN A 37 4.15 -12.27 5.04
CA ASN A 37 3.61 -12.93 6.21
C ASN A 37 2.14 -12.52 6.34
N ILE A 38 1.24 -13.49 6.20
CA ILE A 38 -0.20 -13.22 6.20
C ILE A 38 -0.69 -12.57 7.50
N ILE A 39 -0.09 -12.93 8.64
CA ILE A 39 -0.44 -12.32 9.93
C ILE A 39 -0.06 -10.84 9.89
N LEU A 40 1.19 -10.52 9.54
CA LEU A 40 1.63 -9.13 9.46
C LEU A 40 0.83 -8.32 8.44
N ASP A 41 0.44 -8.90 7.30
CA ASP A 41 -0.47 -8.26 6.34
C ASP A 41 -1.83 -7.97 6.98
N ILE A 42 -2.44 -8.94 7.67
CA ILE A 42 -3.73 -8.74 8.36
C ILE A 42 -3.61 -7.64 9.42
N PHE A 43 -2.56 -7.65 10.25
CA PHE A 43 -2.34 -6.62 11.27
C PHE A 43 -2.10 -5.24 10.64
N ALA A 44 -1.33 -5.15 9.56
CA ALA A 44 -1.01 -3.88 8.92
C ALA A 44 -2.20 -3.30 8.13
N GLU A 45 -2.97 -4.16 7.46
CA GLU A 45 -4.10 -3.77 6.61
C GLU A 45 -5.39 -3.59 7.42
N ASN A 46 -5.73 -4.50 8.33
CA ASN A 46 -7.01 -4.52 9.03
C ASN A 46 -6.91 -4.16 10.52
N GLY A 47 -5.69 -3.96 11.03
CA GLY A 47 -5.44 -3.56 12.42
C GLY A 47 -5.34 -4.72 13.40
N ILE A 48 -5.07 -4.36 14.66
CA ILE A 48 -4.80 -5.30 15.76
C ILE A 48 -5.99 -6.18 16.09
N LEU A 49 -7.22 -5.65 15.98
CA LEU A 49 -8.43 -6.41 16.28
C LEU A 49 -8.62 -7.55 15.30
N ALA A 50 -8.44 -7.29 13.99
CA ALA A 50 -8.51 -8.31 12.95
C ALA A 50 -7.37 -9.33 13.10
N GLY A 51 -6.16 -8.88 13.41
CA GLY A 51 -5.02 -9.75 13.66
C GLY A 51 -5.25 -10.71 14.83
N ILE A 52 -5.73 -10.19 15.96
CA ILE A 52 -6.09 -11.02 17.14
C ILE A 52 -7.23 -11.98 16.80
N ALA A 53 -8.28 -11.52 16.13
CA ALA A 53 -9.39 -12.38 15.73
C ALA A 53 -8.93 -13.52 14.81
N PHE A 54 -8.03 -13.26 13.88
CA PHE A 54 -7.44 -14.28 13.01
C PHE A 54 -6.58 -15.29 13.78
N LEU A 55 -5.78 -14.83 14.74
CA LEU A 55 -4.99 -15.72 15.61
C LEU A 55 -5.87 -16.58 16.51
N LEU A 56 -6.93 -16.00 17.09
CA LEU A 56 -7.91 -16.75 17.89
C LEU A 56 -8.65 -17.79 17.03
N PHE A 57 -9.04 -17.42 15.81
CA PHE A 57 -9.62 -18.35 14.86
C PHE A 57 -8.68 -19.55 14.59
N LEU A 58 -7.39 -19.29 14.29
CA LEU A 58 -6.41 -20.35 14.09
C LEU A 58 -6.21 -21.20 15.34
N GLY A 59 -6.07 -20.58 16.52
CA GLY A 59 -5.88 -21.29 17.78
C GLY A 59 -7.07 -22.17 18.14
N PHE A 60 -8.29 -21.65 18.00
CA PHE A 60 -9.52 -22.42 18.22
C PHE A 60 -9.63 -23.57 17.23
N PHE A 61 -9.35 -23.32 15.95
CA PHE A 61 -9.38 -24.34 14.92
C PHE A 61 -8.38 -25.47 15.25
N LEU A 62 -7.11 -25.13 15.50
CA LEU A 62 -6.04 -26.11 15.75
C LEU A 62 -6.21 -26.92 17.04
N LYS A 63 -6.97 -26.43 18.03
CA LYS A 63 -7.11 -27.07 19.35
C LYS A 63 -7.80 -28.44 19.28
N ASP A 64 -8.88 -28.53 18.52
CA ASP A 64 -9.80 -29.67 18.59
C ASP A 64 -9.69 -30.61 17.37
N ILE A 65 -8.73 -30.38 16.48
CA ILE A 65 -8.60 -31.14 15.22
C ILE A 65 -7.89 -32.48 15.40
N LYS A 66 -8.44 -33.52 14.77
CA LYS A 66 -7.76 -34.81 14.61
C LYS A 66 -6.54 -34.67 13.69
N LYS A 67 -5.42 -35.18 14.16
CA LYS A 67 -4.14 -35.17 13.42
C LYS A 67 -4.12 -36.22 12.31
N ASN A 68 -4.83 -35.96 11.22
CA ASN A 68 -4.83 -36.77 10.00
C ASN A 68 -3.92 -36.15 8.91
N LEU A 69 -3.83 -36.77 7.73
CA LEU A 69 -3.04 -36.25 6.61
C LEU A 69 -3.46 -34.81 6.23
N ASN A 70 -4.76 -34.54 6.17
CA ASN A 70 -5.30 -33.23 5.82
C ASN A 70 -4.88 -32.14 6.82
N PHE A 71 -4.80 -32.47 8.12
CA PHE A 71 -4.32 -31.56 9.15
C PHE A 71 -2.87 -31.16 8.91
N TYR A 72 -1.99 -32.11 8.59
CA TYR A 72 -0.59 -31.80 8.31
C TYR A 72 -0.43 -30.99 7.03
N LEU A 73 -1.24 -31.26 5.99
CA LEU A 73 -1.28 -30.44 4.77
C LEU A 73 -1.73 -29.00 5.06
N PHE A 74 -2.79 -28.85 5.87
CA PHE A 74 -3.27 -27.54 6.31
C PHE A 74 -2.20 -26.78 7.10
N LEU A 75 -1.55 -27.46 8.04
CA LEU A 75 -0.50 -26.86 8.86
C LEU A 75 0.71 -26.44 8.01
N ALA A 76 1.16 -27.30 7.10
CA ALA A 76 2.26 -27.00 6.18
C ALA A 76 1.95 -25.78 5.32
N LEU A 77 0.75 -25.71 4.72
CA LEU A 77 0.35 -24.57 3.90
C LEU A 77 0.18 -23.29 4.74
N THR A 78 -0.32 -23.40 5.96
CA THR A 78 -0.40 -22.27 6.91
C THR A 78 1.00 -21.75 7.27
N MET A 79 1.97 -22.64 7.49
CA MET A 79 3.36 -22.26 7.72
C MET A 79 3.95 -21.56 6.49
N VAL A 80 3.68 -22.04 5.27
CA VAL A 80 4.08 -21.31 4.05
C VAL A 80 3.52 -19.89 4.06
N PHE A 81 2.25 -19.69 4.42
CA PHE A 81 1.65 -18.33 4.48
C PHE A 81 2.24 -17.43 5.58
N PHE A 82 2.89 -18.01 6.60
CA PHE A 82 3.59 -17.22 7.62
C PHE A 82 4.96 -16.72 7.15
N PHE A 83 5.60 -17.41 6.20
CA PHE A 83 6.95 -17.07 5.76
C PHE A 83 7.03 -16.60 4.31
N ASP A 84 5.93 -16.72 3.57
CA ASP A 84 5.89 -16.41 2.15
C ASP A 84 4.55 -15.76 1.74
N PHE A 85 4.58 -15.01 0.64
CA PHE A 85 3.45 -14.29 0.07
C PHE A 85 2.55 -15.18 -0.80
N SER A 86 2.75 -16.50 -0.80
CA SER A 86 2.03 -17.46 -1.63
C SER A 86 0.50 -17.36 -1.47
N TYR A 87 -0.03 -16.89 -0.33
CA TYR A 87 -1.47 -16.63 -0.15
C TYR A 87 -2.05 -15.54 -1.07
N ARG A 88 -1.21 -14.68 -1.67
CA ARG A 88 -1.64 -13.69 -2.67
C ARG A 88 -2.08 -14.35 -3.97
N TYR A 89 -1.61 -15.57 -4.26
CA TYR A 89 -2.14 -16.34 -5.37
C TYR A 89 -3.46 -16.97 -4.93
N ASN A 90 -4.57 -16.53 -5.54
CA ASN A 90 -5.93 -16.98 -5.20
C ASN A 90 -6.05 -18.50 -5.15
N ILE A 91 -5.31 -19.24 -5.99
CA ILE A 91 -5.34 -20.70 -6.01
C ILE A 91 -4.87 -21.32 -4.69
N PHE A 92 -3.77 -20.83 -4.09
CA PHE A 92 -3.29 -21.36 -2.82
C PHE A 92 -4.25 -21.02 -1.68
N LEU A 93 -4.86 -19.83 -1.70
CA LEU A 93 -5.87 -19.47 -0.71
C LEU A 93 -7.13 -20.34 -0.82
N VAL A 94 -7.60 -20.62 -2.04
CA VAL A 94 -8.74 -21.53 -2.27
C VAL A 94 -8.41 -22.95 -1.80
N ILE A 95 -7.21 -23.46 -2.15
CA ILE A 95 -6.73 -24.76 -1.64
C ILE A 95 -6.70 -24.76 -0.11
N TRP A 96 -6.19 -23.70 0.51
CA TRP A 96 -6.15 -23.56 1.95
C TRP A 96 -7.54 -23.61 2.60
N ILE A 97 -8.54 -22.93 2.02
CA ILE A 97 -9.95 -22.98 2.48
C ILE A 97 -10.56 -24.38 2.29
N ILE A 98 -10.27 -25.06 1.17
CA ILE A 98 -10.77 -26.42 0.94
C ILE A 98 -10.19 -27.39 1.98
N ILE A 99 -8.87 -27.36 2.18
CA ILE A 99 -8.22 -28.24 3.16
C ILE A 99 -8.73 -27.92 4.57
N LEU A 100 -8.88 -26.65 4.93
CA LEU A 100 -9.51 -26.22 6.19
C LEU A 100 -10.89 -26.88 6.38
N GLY A 101 -11.74 -26.87 5.34
CA GLY A 101 -13.06 -27.53 5.38
C GLY A 101 -12.96 -29.05 5.57
N LEU A 102 -12.07 -29.71 4.83
CA LEU A 102 -11.85 -31.17 4.94
C LEU A 102 -11.34 -31.58 6.32
N VAL A 103 -10.47 -30.76 6.91
CA VAL A 103 -9.94 -30.97 8.26
C VAL A 103 -11.05 -30.81 9.32
N GLY A 104 -11.99 -29.90 9.11
CA GLY A 104 -13.13 -29.69 10.00
C GLY A 104 -14.20 -30.79 9.96
N GLN A 105 -14.28 -31.57 8.88
CA GLN A 105 -15.35 -32.55 8.64
C GLN A 105 -15.34 -33.73 9.64
N ASP A 106 -14.18 -34.10 10.16
CA ASP A 106 -14.02 -35.23 11.10
C ASP A 106 -14.51 -34.93 12.52
N ASN A 107 -14.74 -33.65 12.82
CA ASN A 107 -15.24 -33.18 14.10
C ASN A 107 -16.74 -32.90 13.97
N ARG A 108 -17.58 -33.70 14.65
CA ARG A 108 -19.04 -33.50 14.73
C ARG A 108 -19.47 -32.20 15.44
N ILE A 109 -18.58 -31.22 15.59
CA ILE A 109 -18.65 -30.14 16.58
C ILE A 109 -19.39 -28.89 16.08
N PHE A 110 -19.69 -28.75 14.79
CA PHE A 110 -20.44 -27.58 14.31
C PHE A 110 -21.88 -27.93 13.91
N VAL A 111 -22.71 -28.25 14.92
CA VAL A 111 -24.16 -27.94 14.84
C VAL A 111 -24.37 -26.46 15.21
N ILE A 112 -23.58 -25.56 14.62
CA ILE A 112 -24.12 -24.23 14.39
C ILE A 112 -25.25 -24.47 13.39
N LYS A 113 -26.47 -24.03 13.69
CA LYS A 113 -27.61 -24.16 12.75
C LYS A 113 -27.08 -23.80 11.38
N GLN A 114 -27.07 -24.76 10.46
CA GLN A 114 -26.43 -24.62 9.16
C GLN A 114 -26.87 -23.34 8.45
N SER A 115 -28.12 -22.91 8.69
CA SER A 115 -28.67 -21.63 8.25
C SER A 115 -27.96 -20.38 8.80
N LEU A 116 -27.55 -20.35 10.07
CA LEU A 116 -26.79 -19.24 10.67
C LEU A 116 -25.38 -19.15 10.09
N PHE A 117 -24.70 -20.28 9.91
CA PHE A 117 -23.36 -20.29 9.29
C PHE A 117 -23.43 -19.87 7.82
N VAL A 118 -24.37 -20.41 7.05
CA VAL A 118 -24.60 -20.03 5.65
C VAL A 118 -24.96 -18.54 5.55
N GLY A 119 -25.82 -18.03 6.44
CA GLY A 119 -26.17 -16.60 6.50
C GLY A 119 -24.96 -15.71 6.80
N PHE A 120 -24.12 -16.11 7.76
CA PHE A 120 -22.90 -15.37 8.09
C PHE A 120 -21.89 -15.36 6.92
N VAL A 121 -21.63 -16.52 6.30
CA VAL A 121 -20.77 -16.61 5.11
C VAL A 121 -21.33 -15.76 3.98
N PHE A 122 -22.64 -15.77 3.76
CA PHE A 122 -23.29 -14.94 2.74
C PHE A 122 -23.07 -13.45 3.00
N VAL A 123 -23.24 -12.98 4.24
CA VAL A 123 -22.97 -11.58 4.62
C VAL A 123 -21.50 -11.21 4.38
N LEU A 124 -20.55 -12.07 4.75
CA LEU A 124 -19.13 -11.83 4.50
C LEU A 124 -18.81 -11.73 3.00
N VAL A 125 -19.42 -12.59 2.18
CA VAL A 125 -19.26 -12.54 0.71
C VAL A 125 -19.82 -11.23 0.16
N GLN A 126 -21.00 -10.77 0.62
CA GLN A 126 -21.56 -9.49 0.20
C GLN A 126 -20.65 -8.32 0.59
N LEU A 127 -20.14 -8.31 1.82
CA LEU A 127 -19.19 -7.28 2.27
C LEU A 127 -17.88 -7.30 1.45
N PHE A 128 -17.38 -8.49 1.10
CA PHE A 128 -16.23 -8.64 0.23
C PHE A 128 -16.50 -8.06 -1.17
N ILE A 129 -17.63 -8.40 -1.80
CA ILE A 129 -18.02 -7.87 -3.12
C ILE A 129 -18.16 -6.35 -3.06
N ILE A 130 -18.86 -5.81 -2.06
CA ILE A 130 -19.03 -4.37 -1.86
C ILE A 130 -17.66 -3.68 -1.70
N SER A 131 -16.77 -4.24 -0.88
CA SER A 131 -15.41 -3.70 -0.70
C SER A 131 -14.62 -3.69 -2.01
N ARG A 132 -14.81 -4.70 -2.86
CA ARG A 132 -14.17 -4.82 -4.17
C ARG A 132 -14.78 -3.92 -5.23
N ILE A 133 -16.00 -3.43 -5.06
CA ILE A 133 -16.61 -2.44 -5.96
C ILE A 133 -16.22 -1.02 -5.53
N ILE A 134 -16.19 -0.74 -4.23
CA ILE A 134 -15.86 0.58 -3.69
C ILE A 134 -14.36 0.88 -3.79
N SER A 135 -13.50 -0.12 -3.53
CA SER A 135 -12.05 0.10 -3.47
C SER A 135 -11.41 0.49 -4.82
N PRO A 136 -11.69 -0.16 -5.98
CA PRO A 136 -11.04 0.17 -7.25
C PRO A 136 -11.30 1.60 -7.73
N GLY A 137 -12.48 2.18 -7.43
CA GLY A 137 -12.83 3.53 -7.86
C GLY A 137 -11.83 4.60 -7.39
N ASN A 138 -11.24 4.39 -6.21
CA ASN A 138 -10.26 5.32 -5.64
C ASN A 138 -8.80 5.01 -6.08
N TYR A 139 -8.51 3.76 -6.45
CA TYR A 139 -7.17 3.30 -6.83
C TYR A 139 -6.88 3.50 -8.32
N PHE A 140 -7.88 3.27 -9.17
CA PHE A 140 -7.72 3.38 -10.61
C PHE A 140 -7.64 4.84 -11.05
N SER A 141 -8.45 5.74 -10.47
CA SER A 141 -8.42 7.17 -10.78
C SER A 141 -7.09 7.84 -10.43
N SER A 142 -6.51 7.52 -9.27
CA SER A 142 -5.22 8.09 -8.86
C SER A 142 -4.06 7.58 -9.73
N SER A 143 -3.97 6.27 -9.97
CA SER A 143 -2.85 5.70 -10.75
C SER A 143 -2.83 6.08 -12.23
N LEU A 144 -4.00 6.24 -12.87
CA LEU A 144 -4.10 6.71 -14.25
C LEU A 144 -3.63 8.17 -14.39
N ASN A 145 -4.06 9.04 -13.48
CA ASN A 145 -3.70 10.46 -13.53
C ASN A 145 -2.17 10.67 -13.46
N PHE A 146 -1.45 9.87 -12.68
CA PHE A 146 0.01 10.02 -12.56
C PHE A 146 0.80 9.61 -13.82
N ARG A 147 0.43 8.50 -14.48
CA ARG A 147 1.09 8.11 -15.73
C ARG A 147 0.82 9.13 -16.84
N THR A 148 -0.36 9.74 -16.81
CA THR A 148 -0.75 10.79 -17.74
C THR A 148 0.05 12.07 -17.51
N ASN A 149 0.23 12.52 -16.26
CA ASN A 149 0.98 13.74 -15.95
C ASN A 149 2.44 13.69 -16.41
N ASN A 150 3.15 12.56 -16.23
CA ASN A 150 4.52 12.42 -16.74
C ASN A 150 4.59 12.58 -18.26
N LYS A 151 3.71 11.86 -18.97
CA LYS A 151 3.67 11.89 -20.43
C LYS A 151 3.32 13.29 -20.93
N LEU A 152 2.40 13.98 -20.26
CA LEU A 152 2.04 15.36 -20.57
C LEU A 152 3.21 16.32 -20.28
N GLY A 153 3.88 16.19 -19.13
CA GLY A 153 5.06 17.00 -18.80
C GLY A 153 6.15 16.90 -19.87
N LYS A 154 6.43 15.67 -20.33
CA LYS A 154 7.39 15.43 -21.43
C LYS A 154 6.90 15.98 -22.77
N TYR A 155 5.63 15.77 -23.12
CA TYR A 155 5.03 16.29 -24.34
C TYR A 155 5.11 17.83 -24.41
N TYR A 156 4.74 18.52 -23.32
CA TYR A 156 4.81 19.98 -23.26
C TYR A 156 6.24 20.50 -23.33
N GLU A 157 7.19 19.75 -22.77
CA GLU A 157 8.61 20.05 -22.94
C GLU A 157 9.07 19.95 -24.39
N GLU A 158 8.68 18.88 -25.10
CA GLU A 158 9.04 18.63 -26.51
C GLU A 158 8.52 19.73 -27.45
N ILE A 159 7.35 20.30 -27.17
CA ILE A 159 6.79 21.41 -27.96
C ILE A 159 7.26 22.80 -27.49
N GLY A 160 8.12 22.86 -26.46
CA GLY A 160 8.68 24.11 -25.93
C GLY A 160 7.79 24.88 -24.93
N ASP A 161 6.64 24.34 -24.54
CA ASP A 161 5.74 24.93 -23.53
C ASP A 161 6.23 24.55 -22.12
N ARG A 162 7.29 25.23 -21.68
CA ARG A 162 7.98 24.96 -20.42
C ARG A 162 7.10 25.20 -19.19
N GLU A 163 6.17 26.16 -19.24
CA GLU A 163 5.27 26.48 -18.12
C GLU A 163 4.29 25.33 -17.86
N LYS A 164 3.64 24.80 -18.90
CA LYS A 164 2.80 23.61 -18.75
C LYS A 164 3.61 22.38 -18.37
N SER A 165 4.82 22.23 -18.93
CA SER A 165 5.72 21.13 -18.53
C SER A 165 6.01 21.15 -17.03
N LEU A 166 6.38 22.31 -16.49
CA LEU A 166 6.62 22.52 -15.06
C LEU A 166 5.38 22.13 -14.24
N TYR A 167 4.20 22.66 -14.60
CA TYR A 167 2.94 22.35 -13.93
C TYR A 167 2.68 20.84 -13.85
N TYR A 168 2.81 20.10 -14.96
CA TYR A 168 2.55 18.66 -14.95
C TYR A 168 3.57 17.86 -14.14
N TYR A 169 4.85 18.27 -14.13
CA TYR A 169 5.85 17.65 -13.26
C TYR A 169 5.60 17.92 -11.79
N GLU A 170 5.14 19.11 -11.41
CA GLU A 170 4.72 19.41 -10.03
C GLU A 170 3.53 18.52 -9.62
N GLN A 171 2.49 18.41 -10.47
CA GLN A 171 1.34 17.54 -10.20
C GLN A 171 1.74 16.06 -10.10
N GLU A 172 2.65 15.60 -10.95
CA GLU A 172 3.20 14.25 -10.87
C GLU A 172 3.95 14.04 -9.54
N PHE A 173 4.75 15.03 -9.11
CA PHE A 173 5.50 14.97 -7.86
C PHE A 173 4.58 14.89 -6.64
N PHE A 174 3.51 15.69 -6.57
CA PHE A 174 2.51 15.56 -5.48
C PHE A 174 1.88 14.16 -5.44
N GLY A 175 1.75 13.53 -6.60
CA GLY A 175 1.25 12.17 -6.73
C GLY A 175 2.20 11.08 -6.27
N LYS A 176 3.48 11.23 -6.61
CA LYS A 176 4.54 10.25 -6.35
C LYS A 176 5.82 10.96 -5.89
N PRO A 177 5.83 11.53 -4.68
CA PRO A 177 6.87 12.46 -4.24
C PRO A 177 8.23 11.78 -4.04
N MET A 178 8.27 10.46 -3.88
CA MET A 178 9.49 9.71 -3.63
C MET A 178 10.12 9.11 -4.91
N THR A 179 9.45 9.13 -6.06
CA THR A 179 9.95 8.47 -7.29
C THR A 179 10.89 9.33 -8.15
N GLY A 180 11.49 10.40 -7.62
CA GLY A 180 12.47 11.10 -8.44
C GLY A 180 13.12 12.29 -7.78
N ILE A 181 14.32 12.07 -7.25
CA ILE A 181 15.32 13.14 -7.24
C ILE A 181 15.46 13.75 -8.64
N LEU A 182 15.34 12.93 -9.70
CA LEU A 182 15.25 13.36 -11.09
C LEU A 182 14.06 14.29 -11.37
N ARG A 183 12.93 14.12 -10.68
CA ARG A 183 11.76 15.00 -10.82
C ARG A 183 11.96 16.31 -10.11
N LEU A 184 12.48 16.28 -8.88
CA LEU A 184 12.88 17.51 -8.18
C LEU A 184 13.88 18.30 -9.00
N GLN A 185 14.88 17.62 -9.57
CA GLN A 185 15.84 18.21 -10.48
C GLN A 185 15.15 18.80 -11.71
N LYS A 186 14.23 18.07 -12.33
CA LYS A 186 13.52 18.57 -13.51
C LYS A 186 12.67 19.82 -13.23
N ILE A 187 11.94 19.83 -12.11
CA ILE A 187 11.13 20.97 -11.66
C ILE A 187 12.04 22.16 -11.36
N PHE A 188 13.19 21.93 -10.71
CA PHE A 188 14.19 22.96 -10.45
C PHE A 188 14.76 23.55 -11.75
N ASP A 189 15.23 22.70 -12.66
CA ASP A 189 15.82 23.10 -13.93
C ASP A 189 14.82 23.90 -14.78
N LEU A 190 13.55 23.46 -14.84
CA LEU A 190 12.47 24.19 -15.53
C LEU A 190 12.17 25.54 -14.86
N SER A 191 12.17 25.60 -13.53
CA SER A 191 11.95 26.85 -12.79
C SER A 191 13.04 27.87 -13.07
N VAL A 192 14.31 27.47 -13.03
CA VAL A 192 15.46 28.33 -13.37
C VAL A 192 15.41 28.76 -14.83
N SER A 193 15.06 27.84 -15.73
CA SER A 193 14.94 28.08 -17.17
C SER A 193 13.83 29.07 -17.54
N LEU A 194 12.72 29.08 -16.80
CA LEU A 194 11.58 29.98 -17.03
C LEU A 194 11.77 31.36 -16.42
N TYR A 195 12.31 31.42 -15.19
CA TYR A 195 12.29 32.65 -14.39
C TYR A 195 13.68 33.26 -14.16
N GLY A 196 14.76 32.61 -14.63
CA GLY A 196 16.13 32.98 -14.30
C GLY A 196 16.60 32.37 -12.98
N GLU A 197 17.89 32.48 -12.67
CA GLU A 197 18.51 31.73 -11.56
C GLU A 197 17.93 32.11 -10.18
N ASP A 198 17.93 33.39 -9.82
CA ASP A 198 17.47 33.84 -8.49
C ASP A 198 15.96 33.65 -8.29
N GLN A 199 15.17 34.05 -9.29
CA GLN A 199 13.72 33.93 -9.21
C GLN A 199 13.27 32.46 -9.33
N GLY A 200 13.93 31.66 -10.17
CA GLY A 200 13.68 30.23 -10.30
C GLY A 200 13.96 29.46 -9.00
N ARG A 201 15.08 29.75 -8.31
CA ARG A 201 15.36 29.22 -6.96
C ARG A 201 14.26 29.59 -5.97
N THR A 202 13.77 30.83 -6.03
CA THR A 202 12.67 31.31 -5.16
C THR A 202 11.35 30.60 -5.45
N VAL A 203 11.00 30.41 -6.72
CA VAL A 203 9.81 29.66 -7.16
C VAL A 203 9.88 28.21 -6.70
N PHE A 204 11.03 27.56 -6.90
CA PHE A 204 11.23 26.19 -6.44
C PHE A 204 11.16 26.07 -4.91
N GLY A 205 11.73 27.02 -4.16
CA GLY A 205 11.59 27.07 -2.70
C GLY A 205 10.14 27.17 -2.24
N LYS A 206 9.29 27.94 -2.94
CA LYS A 206 7.84 27.98 -2.69
C LYS A 206 7.18 26.63 -2.95
N PHE A 207 7.52 25.98 -4.06
CA PHE A 207 7.05 24.62 -4.37
C PHE A 207 7.42 23.62 -3.26
N ILE A 208 8.68 23.61 -2.79
CA ILE A 208 9.09 22.72 -1.68
C ILE A 208 8.31 23.01 -0.40
N LYS A 209 8.06 24.29 -0.07
CA LYS A 209 7.23 24.65 1.08
C LYS A 209 5.80 24.14 0.92
N GLU A 210 5.23 24.20 -0.28
CA GLU A 210 3.91 23.65 -0.58
C GLU A 210 3.87 22.13 -0.45
N VAL A 211 4.88 21.43 -0.95
CA VAL A 211 5.08 19.98 -0.78
C VAL A 211 5.08 19.61 0.72
N LYS A 212 5.87 20.31 1.54
CA LYS A 212 5.92 20.08 3.00
C LYS A 212 4.55 20.27 3.65
N ASN A 213 3.81 21.31 3.25
CA ASN A 213 2.49 21.61 3.81
C ASN A 213 1.44 20.57 3.40
N LYS A 214 1.29 20.31 2.10
CA LYS A 214 0.24 19.42 1.56
C LYS A 214 0.46 17.97 1.94
N LEU A 215 1.70 17.48 1.89
CA LEU A 215 1.99 16.08 2.20
C LEU A 215 2.22 15.83 3.69
N SER A 216 2.57 16.87 4.46
CA SER A 216 2.90 16.77 5.89
C SER A 216 3.82 15.57 6.21
N PRO A 217 4.95 15.40 5.49
CA PRO A 217 5.77 14.21 5.64
C PRO A 217 6.42 14.19 7.04
N PRO A 218 6.55 13.02 7.69
CA PRO A 218 7.28 12.91 8.95
C PRO A 218 8.70 13.47 8.82
N LYS A 219 9.21 14.17 9.86
CA LYS A 219 10.55 14.81 9.83
C LYS A 219 11.67 13.85 9.43
N ASN A 220 11.57 12.59 9.84
CA ASN A 220 12.57 11.55 9.56
C ASN A 220 12.22 10.66 8.36
N SER A 221 11.21 11.04 7.57
CA SER A 221 10.86 10.33 6.34
C SER A 221 11.94 10.50 5.28
N ASP A 222 12.06 9.51 4.38
CA ASP A 222 13.08 9.56 3.33
C ASP A 222 12.80 10.65 2.31
N LEU A 223 11.52 10.94 2.04
CA LEU A 223 11.12 12.12 1.27
C LEU A 223 11.72 13.40 1.85
N MET A 224 11.62 13.57 3.17
CA MET A 224 12.17 14.76 3.82
C MET A 224 13.69 14.81 3.74
N LYS A 225 14.37 13.66 3.90
CA LYS A 225 15.83 13.58 3.73
C LYS A 225 16.27 13.93 2.31
N ILE A 226 15.57 13.41 1.30
CA ILE A 226 15.84 13.70 -0.12
C ILE A 226 15.62 15.19 -0.40
N ILE A 227 14.52 15.77 0.07
CA ILE A 227 14.24 17.22 -0.10
C ILE A 227 15.33 18.04 0.58
N ILE A 228 15.71 17.72 1.82
CA ILE A 228 16.77 18.45 2.55
C ILE A 228 18.10 18.35 1.80
N GLN A 229 18.51 17.15 1.40
CA GLN A 229 19.77 16.94 0.69
C GLN A 229 19.77 17.70 -0.64
N PHE A 230 18.69 17.60 -1.42
CA PHE A 230 18.56 18.33 -2.69
C PHE A 230 18.65 19.85 -2.49
N CYS A 231 18.00 20.38 -1.45
CA CYS A 231 18.06 21.82 -1.14
C CYS A 231 19.46 22.26 -0.70
N LEU A 232 20.17 21.43 0.06
CA LEU A 232 21.56 21.69 0.45
C LEU A 232 22.47 21.70 -0.79
N ASP A 233 22.37 20.69 -1.66
CA ASP A 233 23.19 20.55 -2.88
C ASP A 233 22.99 21.70 -3.87
N ARG A 234 21.81 22.34 -3.85
CA ARG A 234 21.44 23.44 -4.75
C ARG A 234 21.45 24.81 -4.07
N GLU A 235 21.88 24.89 -2.81
CA GLU A 235 21.91 26.12 -2.01
C GLU A 235 20.54 26.84 -1.97
N ILE A 236 19.46 26.07 -1.90
CA ILE A 236 18.09 26.59 -1.87
C ILE A 236 17.63 26.67 -0.42
N LYS A 237 17.02 27.80 -0.04
CA LYS A 237 16.37 27.93 1.27
C LYS A 237 15.09 27.10 1.29
N CYS A 238 15.19 25.95 1.94
CA CYS A 238 14.11 25.04 2.30
C CYS A 238 14.04 24.93 3.83
#